data_AF-A0A941WU60-F1
#
_entry.id   AF-A0A941WU60-F1
#
_cell.length_a   1.000
_cell.length_b   1.000
_cell.length_c   1.000
_cell.angle_alpha   90.00
_cell.angle_beta   90.00
_cell.angle_gamma   90.00
#
_symmetry.space_group_name_H-M   'P 1'
#
loop_
_entity.id
_entity.type
_entity.pdbx_description
1 polymer ?
#
loop_
_entity_poly.entity_id
_entity_poly.type
_entity_poly.pdbx_seq_one_letter_code
_entity_poly.pdbx_strand_id
1 'polypeptide(L)' 'MVIKNAKAFINGEFRENTDIVISEGKVAAIGQGLMVEGSETIDLKGDLLLPGFVDVH' A
#
# COMPACT_ATOMS: atom_id res chain seq x y z
N MET A 1 -9.24 5.11 1.10
CA MET A 1 -9.03 3.64 1.11
C MET A 1 -7.74 3.36 1.86
N VAL A 2 -7.66 2.26 2.59
CA VAL A 2 -6.42 1.77 3.23
C VAL A 2 -6.14 0.36 2.75
N ILE A 3 -4.95 0.13 2.19
CA ILE A 3 -4.41 -1.19 1.90
C ILE A 3 -3.57 -1.60 3.11
N LYS A 4 -3.78 -2.79 3.65
CA LYS A 4 -3.14 -3.27 4.90
C LYS A 4 -2.32 -4.52 4.72
N ASN A 5 -1.36 -4.69 5.63
CA ASN A 5 -0.54 -5.90 5.79
C ASN A 5 0.15 -6.34 4.50
N ALA A 6 0.65 -5.39 3.71
CA ALA A 6 1.36 -5.69 2.49
C ALA A 6 2.83 -6.03 2.78
N LYS A 7 3.39 -6.92 1.95
CA LYS A 7 4.82 -6.94 1.67
C LYS A 7 5.10 -5.98 0.51
N ALA A 8 5.35 -4.71 0.84
CA ALA A 8 5.39 -3.62 -0.13
C ALA A 8 6.81 -3.35 -0.64
N PHE A 9 6.96 -3.17 -1.95
CA PHE A 9 8.21 -2.73 -2.57
C PHE A 9 8.28 -1.20 -2.63
N ILE A 10 9.15 -0.62 -1.81
CA ILE A 10 9.27 0.84 -1.65
C ILE A 10 10.75 1.21 -1.76
N ASN A 11 11.08 2.13 -2.67
CA ASN A 11 12.44 2.65 -2.87
C ASN A 11 13.52 1.57 -3.06
N GLY A 12 13.18 0.48 -3.76
CA GLY A 12 14.14 -0.60 -4.07
C GLY A 12 14.17 -1.74 -3.06
N GLU A 13 13.38 -1.68 -1.99
CA GLU A 13 13.42 -2.67 -0.91
C GLU A 13 12.01 -3.17 -0.53
N PHE A 14 11.93 -4.43 -0.09
CA PHE A 14 10.69 -4.97 0.47
C PHE A 14 10.54 -4.59 1.95
N ARG A 15 9.36 -4.10 2.29
CA ARG A 15 8.94 -3.78 3.66
C ARG A 15 7.74 -4.65 4.04
N GLU A 16 7.85 -5.35 5.16
CA GLU A 16 6.80 -6.21 5.69
C GLU A 16 5.78 -5.41 6.50
N ASN A 17 4.56 -5.95 6.68
CA ASN A 17 3.48 -5.38 7.48
C ASN A 17 3.21 -3.90 7.16
N THR A 18 3.23 -3.56 5.88
CA THR A 18 3.10 -2.18 5.42
C THR A 18 1.65 -1.87 5.06
N ASP A 19 1.19 -0.71 5.54
CA ASP A 19 -0.10 -0.13 5.21
C ASP A 19 0.10 1.09 4.29
N ILE A 20 -0.79 1.26 3.32
CA ILE A 20 -0.81 2.40 2.39
C ILE A 20 -2.18 3.06 2.42
N VAL A 21 -2.20 4.38 2.63
CA VAL A 21 -3.41 5.19 2.55
C VAL A 21 -3.50 5.79 1.14
N ILE A 22 -4.61 5.54 0.48
CA ILE A 22 -4.95 6.14 -0.82
C ILE A 22 -6.08 7.14 -0.60
N SER A 23 -5.82 8.38 -1.04
CA SER A 23 -6.76 9.49 -1.02
C SER A 23 -6.70 10.24 -2.34
N GLU A 24 -7.86 10.53 -2.95
CA GLU A 24 -7.95 11.30 -4.21
C GLU A 24 -7.06 10.75 -5.34
N GLY A 25 -6.99 9.42 -5.46
CA GLY A 25 -6.16 8.74 -6.48
C GLY A 25 -4.65 8.84 -6.24
N LYS A 26 -4.21 9.33 -5.08
CA LYS A 26 -2.80 9.48 -4.70
C LYS A 26 -2.47 8.68 -3.46
N VAL A 27 -1.20 8.28 -3.34
CA VAL A 27 -0.65 7.75 -2.09
C VAL A 27 -0.52 8.91 -1.11
N ALA A 28 -1.32 8.89 -0.04
CA ALA A 28 -1.34 9.93 0.99
C ALA A 28 -0.40 9.62 2.15
N ALA A 29 -0.23 8.33 2.50
CA ALA A 29 0.68 7.89 3.55
C ALA A 29 1.13 6.44 3.33
N ILE A 30 2.31 6.12 3.84
CA ILE A 30 2.88 4.77 3.88
C ILE A 30 3.45 4.56 5.29
N GLY A 31 3.15 3.44 5.93
CA GLY A 31 3.57 3.19 7.32
C GLY A 31 3.07 1.86 7.86
N GLN A 32 3.03 1.71 9.17
CA GLN A 32 2.45 0.54 9.85
C GLN A 32 1.35 0.99 10.80
N GLY A 33 0.29 0.19 10.94
CA GLY A 33 -0.81 0.49 11.85
C GLY A 33 -1.64 1.69 11.39
N LEU A 34 -1.67 1.98 10.09
CA LEU A 34 -2.43 3.11 9.57
C LEU A 34 -3.93 2.79 9.62
N MET A 35 -4.72 3.80 9.99
CA MET A 35 -6.16 3.69 10.06
C MET A 35 -6.78 5.03 9.66
N VAL A 36 -7.80 4.96 8.82
CA VAL A 36 -8.62 6.11 8.44
C VAL A 36 -10.07 5.72 8.66
N GLU A 37 -10.74 6.40 9.59
CA GLU A 37 -12.14 6.11 9.92
C GLU A 37 -13.05 6.25 8.70
N GLY A 38 -14.02 5.34 8.58
CA GLY A 38 -14.99 5.32 7.47
C GLY A 38 -14.39 4.98 6.10
N SER A 39 -13.08 4.71 6.00
CA SER A 39 -12.46 4.34 4.73
C SER A 39 -12.60 2.85 4.44
N GLU A 40 -12.79 2.52 3.16
CA GLU A 40 -12.66 1.14 2.69
C GLU A 40 -11.27 0.58 3.03
N THR A 41 -11.24 -0.62 3.61
CA THR A 41 -10.02 -1.32 3.99
C THR A 41 -9.88 -2.61 3.20
N ILE A 42 -8.72 -2.81 2.57
CA ILE A 42 -8.34 -4.06 1.92
C ILE A 42 -7.15 -4.65 2.67
N ASP A 43 -7.29 -5.86 3.18
CA ASP A 43 -6.21 -6.60 3.84
C ASP A 43 -5.55 -7.56 2.84
N LEU A 44 -4.26 -7.33 2.57
CA LEU A 44 -3.46 -8.15 1.65
C LEU A 44 -2.87 -9.39 2.30
N LYS A 45 -2.99 -9.58 3.63
CA LYS A 45 -2.54 -10.80 4.35
C LYS A 45 -1.09 -11.21 4.06
N GLY A 46 -0.21 -10.25 3.80
CA GLY A 46 1.20 -10.47 3.48
C GLY A 46 1.51 -10.58 1.98
N ASP A 47 0.53 -10.43 1.10
CA ASP A 47 0.76 -10.44 -0.35
C ASP A 47 1.69 -9.30 -0.80
N LEU A 48 2.32 -9.50 -1.96
CA LEU A 48 3.21 -8.52 -2.56
C LEU A 48 2.42 -7.32 -3.08
N LEU A 49 2.89 -6.13 -2.69
CA LEU A 49 2.42 -4.87 -3.25
C LEU A 49 3.55 -4.19 -4.00
N LEU A 50 3.35 -3.98 -5.29
CA LEU A 50 4.30 -3.39 -6.22
C LEU A 50 3.74 -2.08 -6.76
N PRO A 51 4.59 -1.11 -7.15
CA PRO A 51 4.16 -0.06 -8.06
C PRO A 51 3.56 -0.67 -9.33
N GLY A 52 2.57 0.01 -9.91
CA GLY A 52 2.00 -0.41 -11.19
C GLY A 52 3.10 -0.53 -12.25
N PHE A 53 3.06 -1.61 -13.03
CA PHE A 53 4.04 -1.80 -14.10
C PHE A 53 3.86 -0.78 -15.21
N VAL A 54 4.99 -0.41 -15.82
CA VAL A 54 5.03 0.52 -16.96
C VAL A 54 5.66 -0.24 -18.12
N ASP A 55 4.89 -0.41 -19.19
CA ASP A 55 5.40 -0.91 -20.47
C ASP A 55 5.72 0.29 -21.38
N VAL A 56 6.88 0.24 -22.02
CA VAL A 56 7.45 1.34 -22.83
C VAL A 56 7.78 0.93 -24.26
N HIS A 57 7.45 -0.31 -24.66
CA HIS A 57 7.69 -0.83 -26.00
C HIS A 57 6.72 -0.28 -27.05
#